data_AF-A0A2V7HQB6-F1
#
_entry.id   AF-A0A2V7HQB6-F1
#
_cell.length_a   1.000
_cell.length_b   1.000
_cell.length_c   1.000
_cell.angle_alpha   90.00
_cell.angle_beta   90.00
_cell.angle_gamma   90.00
#
_symmetry.space_group_name_H-M   'P 1'
#
loop_
_entity.id
_entity.type
_entity.pdbx_description
1 polymer ?
#
loop_
_entity_poly.entity_id
_entity_poly.type
_entity_poly.pdbx_seq_one_letter_code
_entity_poly.pdbx_strand_id
1 'polypeptide(L)'
;MLQASHGETCDGTAGAGGSDCRTDCTSCGDSVVQASHGETCDPPGSAAGGNGQNCRSDCTVCGDGVIQAADGETCDEGSPTATCNDVCQPAQKVCPFANPAFGPASGCVVLNFGGSVTSTGPAGQFQGNVCIGDSATVGFSGDNFVAGDLNLGPDATCKEHCDSKHVQGTINHNVDLSTEIQGCESARENNTPVSLGGSGPECTESTAKLQSLAVNGTITRLGVNIICLTADQQVKGLKLAGDATTKYTFIVEGKFKFQDAKIETVAPVGPDDVLWLFVGDHQELASSGGGGGTNCCKAVLDGSVIIDGKIALAPGLINGDICGTGNWAYVSGSGVHCPDP
;
A
#
# COMPACT_ATOMS: atom_id res chain seq x y z
N MET A 1 22.95 -7.59 50.78
CA MET A 1 23.04 -6.13 50.96
C MET A 1 23.62 -5.58 49.68
N LEU A 2 22.88 -4.76 48.93
CA LEU A 2 23.31 -4.16 47.65
C LEU A 2 24.63 -3.38 47.80
N GLN A 3 25.65 -3.75 47.04
CA GLN A 3 26.97 -3.10 47.01
C GLN A 3 27.16 -2.25 45.74
N ALA A 4 26.41 -1.16 45.61
CA ALA A 4 26.45 -0.29 44.43
C ALA A 4 27.87 0.23 44.06
N SER A 5 28.77 0.38 45.04
CA SER A 5 30.17 0.77 44.78
C SER A 5 31.02 -0.29 44.05
N HIS A 6 30.53 -1.51 43.95
CA HIS A 6 31.14 -2.63 43.23
C HIS A 6 30.40 -2.98 41.94
N GLY A 7 29.42 -2.16 41.53
CA GLY A 7 28.63 -2.37 40.31
C GLY A 7 27.42 -3.28 40.48
N GLU A 8 27.05 -3.67 41.71
CA GLU A 8 25.81 -4.41 41.96
C GLU A 8 24.59 -3.49 41.79
N THR A 9 23.57 -3.97 41.10
CA THR A 9 22.31 -3.26 40.86
C THR A 9 21.09 -3.96 41.47
N CYS A 10 21.26 -5.19 41.94
CA CYS A 10 20.24 -5.98 42.63
C CYS A 10 20.82 -6.83 43.79
N ASP A 11 19.99 -7.18 44.78
CA ASP A 11 20.36 -7.93 45.99
C ASP A 11 19.39 -9.11 46.20
N GLY A 12 19.57 -10.18 45.42
CA GLY A 12 18.69 -11.36 45.41
C GLY A 12 19.38 -12.62 44.86
N THR A 13 18.78 -13.79 45.07
CA THR A 13 19.24 -15.06 44.47
C THR A 13 18.87 -15.12 43.01
N ALA A 14 19.83 -15.46 42.14
CA ALA A 14 19.58 -15.65 40.72
C ALA A 14 18.53 -16.74 40.47
N GLY A 15 17.47 -16.37 39.76
CA GLY A 15 16.37 -17.25 39.36
C GLY A 15 15.31 -17.47 40.45
N ALA A 16 14.30 -16.60 40.49
CA ALA A 16 12.94 -16.93 40.93
C ALA A 16 11.97 -15.74 40.82
N GLY A 17 11.51 -15.43 39.60
CA GLY A 17 10.17 -14.87 39.36
C GLY A 17 10.05 -13.35 39.35
N GLY A 18 10.29 -12.77 38.16
CA GLY A 18 9.98 -11.37 37.81
C GLY A 18 11.03 -10.39 38.33
N SER A 19 11.83 -9.80 37.43
CA SER A 19 13.10 -9.08 37.69
C SER A 19 14.24 -9.98 38.19
N ASP A 20 14.79 -10.82 37.30
CA ASP A 20 15.86 -11.78 37.63
C ASP A 20 17.22 -11.08 37.81
N CYS A 21 17.64 -10.97 39.07
CA CYS A 21 19.01 -10.60 39.43
C CYS A 21 19.99 -11.68 38.96
N ARG A 22 21.01 -11.32 38.17
CA ARG A 22 21.99 -12.27 37.63
C ARG A 22 23.04 -12.69 38.66
N THR A 23 23.85 -13.69 38.32
CA THR A 23 24.91 -14.21 39.21
C THR A 23 26.02 -13.20 39.48
N ASP A 24 26.17 -12.19 38.61
CA ASP A 24 27.08 -11.06 38.78
C ASP A 24 26.40 -9.84 39.41
N CYS A 25 25.19 -10.01 39.97
CA CYS A 25 24.40 -8.99 40.64
C CYS A 25 24.00 -7.81 39.75
N THR A 26 23.90 -8.03 38.43
CA THR A 26 23.27 -7.11 37.46
C THR A 26 21.84 -7.54 37.12
N SER A 27 20.99 -6.67 36.59
CA SER A 27 19.62 -7.04 36.19
C SER A 27 19.06 -6.15 35.09
N CYS A 28 18.30 -6.73 34.16
CA CYS A 28 17.51 -5.95 33.23
C CYS A 28 16.52 -5.02 33.96
N GLY A 29 16.55 -3.73 33.62
CA GLY A 29 15.73 -2.67 34.20
C GLY A 29 16.40 -1.87 35.31
N ASP A 30 17.72 -1.99 35.46
CA ASP A 30 18.50 -1.26 36.47
C ASP A 30 19.09 0.07 35.99
N SER A 31 18.64 0.53 34.82
CA SER A 31 19.09 1.72 34.09
C SER A 31 20.52 1.62 33.54
N VAL A 32 21.11 0.42 33.44
CA VAL A 32 22.45 0.20 32.89
C VAL A 32 22.40 -0.91 31.84
N VAL A 33 22.77 -0.63 30.60
CA VAL A 33 22.83 -1.66 29.56
C VAL A 33 24.02 -2.61 29.79
N GLN A 34 23.73 -3.90 29.96
CA GLN A 34 24.69 -4.98 30.14
C GLN A 34 24.84 -5.81 28.86
N ALA A 35 25.60 -5.28 27.90
CA ALA A 35 25.84 -5.91 26.60
C ALA A 35 26.42 -7.34 26.68
N SER A 36 27.17 -7.68 27.74
CA SER A 36 27.68 -9.04 27.98
C SER A 36 26.58 -10.08 28.24
N HIS A 37 25.38 -9.62 28.60
CA HIS A 37 24.18 -10.43 28.83
C HIS A 37 23.15 -10.31 27.70
N GLY A 38 23.52 -9.69 26.58
CA GLY A 38 22.63 -9.53 25.43
C GLY A 38 21.62 -8.39 25.56
N GLU A 39 21.77 -7.51 26.56
CA GLU A 39 20.95 -6.31 26.63
C GLU A 39 21.37 -5.29 25.57
N THR A 40 20.37 -4.68 24.94
CA THR A 40 20.55 -3.63 23.94
C THR A 40 19.84 -2.33 24.32
N CYS A 41 19.04 -2.37 25.38
CA CYS A 41 18.35 -1.22 25.95
C CYS A 41 18.11 -1.41 27.45
N ASP A 42 17.97 -0.31 28.19
CA ASP A 42 17.56 -0.30 29.60
C ASP A 42 17.06 1.12 29.97
N PRO A 43 15.94 1.29 30.70
CA PRO A 43 15.05 0.27 31.25
C PRO A 43 13.94 -0.17 30.28
N PRO A 44 13.27 -1.32 30.55
CA PRO A 44 12.07 -1.70 29.84
C PRO A 44 11.05 -0.55 29.78
N GLY A 45 10.45 -0.35 28.61
CA GLY A 45 9.51 0.75 28.34
C GLY A 45 10.16 2.10 28.02
N SER A 46 11.50 2.22 28.07
CA SER A 46 12.21 3.38 27.52
C SER A 46 12.31 3.30 26.00
N ALA A 47 12.28 4.45 25.32
CA ALA A 47 12.53 4.50 23.89
C ALA A 47 14.01 4.17 23.61
N ALA A 48 14.25 3.20 22.74
CA ALA A 48 15.56 2.67 22.37
C ALA A 48 15.56 2.21 20.89
N GLY A 49 16.69 1.67 20.42
CA GLY A 49 16.87 1.30 19.01
C GLY A 49 17.00 2.52 18.07
N GLY A 50 17.42 2.29 16.82
CA GLY A 50 17.52 3.34 15.80
C GLY A 50 16.18 3.75 15.19
N ASN A 51 15.12 3.01 15.48
CA ASN A 51 13.72 3.28 15.12
C ASN A 51 12.90 3.91 16.27
N GLY A 52 13.44 4.01 17.49
CA GLY A 52 12.76 4.62 18.64
C GLY A 52 11.70 3.74 19.30
N GLN A 53 11.76 2.42 19.12
CA GLN A 53 10.84 1.47 19.74
C GLN A 53 11.05 1.35 21.25
N ASN A 54 10.05 0.81 21.95
CA ASN A 54 10.15 0.62 23.39
C ASN A 54 10.98 -0.62 23.72
N CYS A 55 11.92 -0.46 24.66
CA CYS A 55 12.69 -1.53 25.25
C CYS A 55 11.78 -2.62 25.84
N ARG A 56 12.00 -3.89 25.47
CA ARG A 56 11.21 -5.03 25.95
C ARG A 56 11.59 -5.43 27.38
N SER A 57 10.81 -6.34 27.96
CA SER A 57 10.99 -6.82 29.34
C SER A 57 12.25 -7.65 29.57
N ASP A 58 12.86 -8.14 28.51
CA ASP A 58 14.13 -8.87 28.50
C ASP A 58 15.33 -7.96 28.17
N CYS A 59 15.11 -6.63 28.09
CA CYS A 59 16.11 -5.62 27.75
C CYS A 59 16.69 -5.74 26.34
N THR A 60 15.90 -6.30 25.41
CA THR A 60 16.15 -6.23 23.97
C THR A 60 15.21 -5.21 23.29
N VAL A 61 15.53 -4.76 22.08
CA VAL A 61 14.68 -3.82 21.34
C VAL A 61 14.82 -4.01 19.83
N CYS A 62 13.70 -3.97 19.12
CA CYS A 62 13.71 -3.91 17.67
C CYS A 62 14.40 -2.63 17.20
N GLY A 63 15.29 -2.75 16.22
CA GLY A 63 16.05 -1.64 15.65
C GLY A 63 17.42 -1.46 16.29
N ASP A 64 17.95 -2.48 16.97
CA ASP A 64 19.32 -2.49 17.50
C ASP A 64 20.32 -3.21 16.57
N GLY A 65 19.83 -3.77 15.46
CA GLY A 65 20.61 -4.51 14.47
C GLY A 65 20.82 -5.98 14.82
N VAL A 66 20.13 -6.52 15.83
CA VAL A 66 20.23 -7.90 16.29
C VAL A 66 18.85 -8.56 16.25
N ILE A 67 18.66 -9.55 15.37
CA ILE A 67 17.37 -10.24 15.26
C ILE A 67 17.05 -11.05 16.53
N GLN A 68 15.99 -10.66 17.22
CA GLN A 68 15.40 -11.34 18.38
C GLN A 68 14.23 -12.24 17.94
N ALA A 69 14.58 -13.38 17.34
CA ALA A 69 13.59 -14.32 16.79
C ALA A 69 12.60 -14.88 17.83
N ALA A 70 12.99 -14.94 19.12
CA ALA A 70 12.11 -15.36 20.21
C ALA A 70 10.98 -14.34 20.47
N ASP A 71 11.21 -13.08 20.13
CA ASP A 71 10.28 -11.96 20.29
C ASP A 71 9.54 -11.61 19.00
N GLY A 72 9.61 -12.51 18.00
CA GLY A 72 8.86 -12.43 16.75
C GLY A 72 9.53 -11.62 15.65
N GLU A 73 10.78 -11.17 15.83
CA GLU A 73 11.51 -10.49 14.77
C GLU A 73 11.90 -11.41 13.63
N THR A 74 11.78 -10.91 12.41
CA THR A 74 12.17 -11.63 11.19
C THR A 74 13.32 -10.94 10.45
N CYS A 75 13.55 -9.67 10.76
CA CYS A 75 14.66 -8.84 10.30
C CYS A 75 14.98 -7.79 11.38
N ASP A 76 16.20 -7.28 11.42
CA ASP A 76 16.57 -6.08 12.16
C ASP A 76 17.82 -5.51 11.49
N GLU A 77 17.68 -4.32 10.88
CA GLU A 77 18.77 -3.63 10.17
C GLU A 77 19.25 -2.38 10.93
N GLY A 78 18.91 -2.26 12.23
CA GLY A 78 19.26 -1.15 13.10
C GLY A 78 18.46 0.14 12.85
N SER A 79 17.72 0.22 11.74
CA SER A 79 16.78 1.27 11.39
C SER A 79 15.85 0.77 10.29
N PRO A 80 14.68 1.39 10.05
CA PRO A 80 13.78 0.98 8.99
C PRO A 80 14.44 1.12 7.60
N THR A 81 14.31 0.11 6.76
CA THR A 81 14.83 0.05 5.39
C THR A 81 13.77 -0.44 4.41
N ALA A 82 14.13 -0.57 3.13
CA ALA A 82 13.24 -1.13 2.10
C ALA A 82 12.97 -2.63 2.28
N THR A 83 13.70 -3.32 3.17
CA THR A 83 13.57 -4.76 3.44
C THR A 83 13.15 -5.07 4.88
N CYS A 84 13.26 -4.12 5.80
CA CYS A 84 12.85 -4.28 7.21
C CYS A 84 12.13 -3.04 7.74
N ASN A 85 10.92 -3.20 8.29
CA ASN A 85 10.15 -2.06 8.83
C ASN A 85 10.54 -1.71 10.28
N ASP A 86 9.88 -0.69 10.84
CA ASP A 86 10.12 -0.17 12.20
C ASP A 86 9.67 -1.11 13.32
N VAL A 87 8.98 -2.21 13.00
CA VAL A 87 8.58 -3.27 13.92
C VAL A 87 9.29 -4.61 13.65
N CYS A 88 10.43 -4.58 12.94
CA CYS A 88 11.29 -5.74 12.69
C CYS A 88 10.60 -6.89 11.95
N GLN A 89 9.68 -6.51 11.07
CA GLN A 89 9.02 -7.36 10.09
C GLN A 89 9.51 -7.00 8.68
N PRO A 90 9.34 -7.88 7.67
CA PRO A 90 9.76 -7.57 6.32
C PRO A 90 9.07 -6.28 5.88
N ALA A 91 9.86 -5.31 5.41
CA ALA A 91 9.28 -4.07 4.92
C ALA A 91 8.36 -4.39 3.75
N GLN A 92 7.13 -3.89 3.86
CA GLN A 92 6.17 -3.97 2.77
C GLN A 92 6.79 -3.28 1.56
N LYS A 93 6.87 -3.97 0.42
CA LYS A 93 7.30 -3.36 -0.84
C LYS A 93 6.26 -2.30 -1.21
N VAL A 94 6.44 -1.08 -0.71
CA VAL A 94 5.57 0.06 -1.02
C VAL A 94 5.80 0.39 -2.48
N CYS A 95 4.71 0.48 -3.22
CA CYS A 95 4.78 0.85 -4.61
C CYS A 95 5.39 2.27 -4.74
N PRO A 96 6.54 2.48 -5.44
CA PRO A 96 7.08 3.82 -5.69
C PRO A 96 6.11 4.75 -6.43
N PHE A 97 5.09 4.20 -7.09
CA PHE A 97 4.04 4.92 -7.79
C PHE A 97 2.75 5.08 -6.96
N ALA A 98 2.76 4.63 -5.70
CA ALA A 98 1.66 4.80 -4.77
C ALA A 98 1.42 6.29 -4.52
N ASN A 99 0.18 6.73 -4.69
CA ASN A 99 -0.17 8.08 -4.31
C ASN A 99 -0.10 8.20 -2.78
N PRO A 100 0.61 9.21 -2.22
CA PRO A 100 0.74 9.37 -0.77
C PRO A 100 -0.59 9.48 -0.01
N ALA A 101 -1.68 9.85 -0.68
CA ALA A 101 -3.02 9.88 -0.09
C ALA A 101 -3.49 8.51 0.43
N PHE A 102 -2.98 7.40 -0.10
CA PHE A 102 -3.37 6.06 0.32
C PHE A 102 -2.89 5.72 1.74
N GLY A 103 -1.82 6.37 2.20
CA GLY A 103 -1.22 6.07 3.51
C GLY A 103 -1.00 4.56 3.67
N PRO A 104 -1.54 3.92 4.72
CA PRO A 104 -1.40 2.48 4.93
C PRO A 104 -1.95 1.61 3.79
N ALA A 105 -2.93 2.09 3.01
CA ALA A 105 -3.49 1.31 1.89
C ALA A 105 -2.46 1.02 0.78
N SER A 106 -1.39 1.82 0.69
CA SER A 106 -0.27 1.60 -0.26
C SER A 106 0.51 0.30 0.01
N GLY A 107 0.22 -0.36 1.13
CA GLY A 107 0.66 -1.71 1.38
C GLY A 107 0.07 -2.77 0.43
N CYS A 108 -1.01 -2.43 -0.26
CA CYS A 108 -1.74 -3.30 -1.16
C CYS A 108 -1.84 -2.61 -2.53
N VAL A 109 -1.18 -3.16 -3.55
CA VAL A 109 -1.32 -2.66 -4.93
C VAL A 109 -2.76 -2.81 -5.43
N VAL A 110 -3.48 -3.81 -4.91
CA VAL A 110 -4.92 -3.96 -5.06
C VAL A 110 -5.51 -4.23 -3.68
N LEU A 111 -6.40 -3.34 -3.21
CA LEU A 111 -7.17 -3.51 -1.98
C LEU A 111 -8.67 -3.51 -2.29
N ASN A 112 -9.28 -4.69 -2.36
CA ASN A 112 -10.74 -4.82 -2.51
C ASN A 112 -11.35 -5.33 -1.21
N PHE A 113 -12.14 -4.50 -0.53
CA PHE A 113 -12.74 -4.85 0.76
C PHE A 113 -14.26 -4.98 0.71
N GLY A 114 -14.79 -5.27 -0.47
CA GLY A 114 -16.19 -5.62 -0.66
C GLY A 114 -16.47 -5.95 -2.12
N GLY A 115 -17.07 -7.10 -2.40
CA GLY A 115 -17.39 -7.53 -3.78
C GLY A 115 -16.46 -8.65 -4.30
N SER A 116 -15.90 -8.47 -5.49
CA SER A 116 -15.09 -9.51 -6.12
C SER A 116 -13.94 -8.99 -6.98
N VAL A 117 -12.82 -9.68 -6.95
CA VAL A 117 -11.67 -9.48 -7.84
C VAL A 117 -11.48 -10.73 -8.69
N THR A 118 -11.45 -10.57 -10.00
CA THR A 118 -11.19 -11.66 -10.94
C THR A 118 -10.08 -11.28 -11.88
N SER A 119 -9.16 -12.22 -12.13
CA SER A 119 -8.05 -12.01 -13.04
C SER A 119 -7.91 -13.18 -14.00
N THR A 120 -7.88 -12.90 -15.30
CA THR A 120 -7.83 -13.92 -16.35
C THR A 120 -7.01 -13.48 -17.56
N GLY A 121 -6.36 -14.45 -18.20
CA GLY A 121 -5.64 -14.27 -19.46
C GLY A 121 -4.14 -14.53 -19.34
N PRO A 122 -3.33 -14.08 -20.32
CA PRO A 122 -1.88 -14.19 -20.26
C PRO A 122 -1.32 -13.34 -19.11
N ALA A 123 -0.03 -13.52 -18.80
CA ALA A 123 0.66 -12.74 -17.77
C ALA A 123 0.48 -11.22 -17.99
N GLY A 124 -0.33 -10.61 -17.14
CA GLY A 124 -0.57 -9.17 -17.02
C GLY A 124 0.10 -8.56 -15.80
N GLN A 125 0.24 -9.36 -14.73
CA GLN A 125 0.90 -9.11 -13.45
C GLN A 125 0.19 -8.10 -12.53
N PHE A 126 -0.02 -8.49 -11.28
CA PHE A 126 -0.20 -7.56 -10.16
C PHE A 126 1.14 -7.44 -9.43
N GLN A 127 1.79 -6.29 -9.53
CA GLN A 127 3.16 -6.09 -9.04
C GLN A 127 3.18 -5.54 -7.62
N GLY A 128 2.81 -6.38 -6.67
CA GLY A 128 2.73 -6.06 -5.24
C GLY A 128 1.77 -6.99 -4.52
N ASN A 129 1.41 -6.65 -3.29
CA ASN A 129 0.47 -7.43 -2.49
C ASN A 129 -0.98 -7.17 -2.95
N VAL A 130 -1.76 -8.24 -3.08
CA VAL A 130 -3.20 -8.16 -3.30
C VAL A 130 -3.91 -8.46 -1.99
N CYS A 131 -4.75 -7.55 -1.54
CA CYS A 131 -5.45 -7.61 -0.26
C CYS A 131 -6.95 -7.66 -0.49
N ILE A 132 -7.61 -8.65 0.11
CA ILE A 132 -9.03 -8.91 -0.04
C ILE A 132 -9.65 -8.84 1.35
N GLY A 133 -10.45 -7.80 1.59
CA GLY A 133 -11.13 -7.58 2.85
C GLY A 133 -12.29 -8.55 3.11
N ASP A 134 -12.88 -8.45 4.29
CA ASP A 134 -13.92 -9.36 4.75
C ASP A 134 -15.11 -9.42 3.80
N SER A 135 -15.66 -10.63 3.60
CA SER A 135 -16.77 -10.90 2.68
C SER A 135 -16.50 -10.62 1.20
N ALA A 136 -15.31 -10.14 0.81
CA ALA A 136 -14.91 -10.03 -0.58
C ALA A 136 -14.34 -11.36 -1.10
N THR A 137 -14.31 -11.50 -2.42
CA THR A 137 -13.83 -12.74 -3.06
C THR A 137 -12.78 -12.48 -4.12
N VAL A 138 -11.85 -13.41 -4.29
CA VAL A 138 -10.83 -13.34 -5.33
C VAL A 138 -10.79 -14.63 -6.15
N GLY A 139 -10.50 -14.53 -7.44
CA GLY A 139 -10.30 -15.68 -8.31
C GLY A 139 -9.33 -15.37 -9.45
N PHE A 140 -8.48 -16.34 -9.75
CA PHE A 140 -7.49 -16.25 -10.83
C PHE A 140 -7.76 -17.33 -11.89
N SER A 141 -7.28 -17.10 -13.11
CA SER A 141 -7.26 -18.10 -14.17
C SER A 141 -6.26 -17.72 -15.27
N GLY A 142 -5.89 -18.69 -16.10
CA GLY A 142 -4.91 -18.48 -17.16
C GLY A 142 -3.49 -18.46 -16.63
N ASP A 143 -2.70 -17.47 -17.05
CA ASP A 143 -1.29 -17.30 -16.69
C ASP A 143 -1.04 -15.93 -16.02
N ASN A 144 -2.10 -15.21 -15.65
CA ASN A 144 -1.96 -13.97 -14.88
C ASN A 144 -1.65 -14.30 -13.40
N PHE A 145 -0.80 -13.48 -12.76
CA PHE A 145 -0.32 -13.78 -11.42
C PHE A 145 -0.12 -12.53 -10.55
N VAL A 146 -0.09 -12.74 -9.24
CA VAL A 146 0.30 -11.79 -8.20
C VAL A 146 1.79 -12.01 -7.90
N ALA A 147 2.59 -10.95 -8.03
CA ALA A 147 4.03 -11.01 -7.77
C ALA A 147 4.36 -10.97 -6.27
N GLY A 148 3.54 -10.27 -5.47
CA GLY A 148 3.65 -10.23 -4.01
C GLY A 148 2.77 -11.28 -3.32
N ASP A 149 2.38 -10.97 -2.09
CA ASP A 149 1.52 -11.81 -1.27
C ASP A 149 0.04 -11.62 -1.63
N LEU A 150 -0.76 -12.66 -1.39
CA LEU A 150 -2.21 -12.59 -1.38
C LEU A 150 -2.68 -12.60 0.09
N ASN A 151 -3.16 -11.46 0.58
CA ASN A 151 -3.65 -11.29 1.95
C ASN A 151 -5.18 -11.36 1.98
N LEU A 152 -5.71 -12.38 2.64
CA LEU A 152 -7.15 -12.61 2.77
C LEU A 152 -7.59 -12.29 4.19
N GLY A 153 -8.57 -11.38 4.33
CA GLY A 153 -9.24 -11.10 5.60
C GLY A 153 -9.95 -12.33 6.18
N PRO A 154 -10.34 -12.29 7.48
CA PRO A 154 -11.07 -13.36 8.16
C PRO A 154 -12.17 -14.05 7.34
N ASP A 155 -13.00 -13.27 6.63
CA ASP A 155 -14.14 -13.80 5.86
C ASP A 155 -13.94 -13.70 4.33
N ALA A 156 -12.72 -13.38 3.88
CA ALA A 156 -12.39 -13.32 2.47
C ALA A 156 -12.29 -14.73 1.85
N THR A 157 -12.89 -14.91 0.67
CA THR A 157 -12.90 -16.22 0.00
C THR A 157 -12.11 -16.22 -1.30
N CYS A 158 -11.16 -17.14 -1.43
CA CYS A 158 -10.64 -17.49 -2.75
C CYS A 158 -11.59 -18.46 -3.45
N LYS A 159 -12.16 -18.05 -4.59
CA LYS A 159 -13.10 -18.86 -5.38
C LYS A 159 -12.39 -19.84 -6.30
N GLU A 160 -11.35 -19.40 -6.99
CA GLU A 160 -10.68 -20.18 -8.04
C GLU A 160 -9.18 -19.86 -8.07
N HIS A 161 -8.35 -20.91 -8.15
CA HIS A 161 -6.92 -20.85 -8.46
C HIS A 161 -6.05 -19.87 -7.64
N CYS A 162 -6.20 -19.83 -6.32
CA CYS A 162 -5.17 -19.29 -5.42
C CYS A 162 -4.15 -20.37 -5.10
N ASP A 163 -3.22 -20.59 -6.02
CA ASP A 163 -2.13 -21.55 -5.91
C ASP A 163 -0.81 -20.87 -6.28
N SER A 164 0.30 -21.57 -6.10
CA SER A 164 1.64 -21.05 -6.39
C SER A 164 1.90 -20.73 -7.87
N LYS A 165 0.97 -21.10 -8.78
CA LYS A 165 1.05 -20.68 -10.19
C LYS A 165 0.55 -19.24 -10.36
N HIS A 166 -0.44 -18.83 -9.57
CA HIS A 166 -1.11 -17.53 -9.70
C HIS A 166 -0.70 -16.54 -8.59
N VAL A 167 -0.09 -17.01 -7.51
CA VAL A 167 0.48 -16.17 -6.45
C VAL A 167 1.93 -16.60 -6.23
N GLN A 168 2.87 -15.69 -6.51
CA GLN A 168 4.30 -15.95 -6.37
C GLN A 168 4.80 -15.77 -4.93
N GLY A 169 4.17 -14.86 -4.18
CA GLY A 169 4.37 -14.71 -2.74
C GLY A 169 3.58 -15.72 -1.92
N THR A 170 3.31 -15.35 -0.67
CA THR A 170 2.57 -16.17 0.29
C THR A 170 1.07 -15.91 0.17
N ILE A 171 0.27 -16.96 0.34
CA ILE A 171 -1.18 -16.83 0.49
C ILE A 171 -1.48 -16.82 1.99
N ASN A 172 -1.74 -15.64 2.52
CA ASN A 172 -2.04 -15.40 3.94
C ASN A 172 -3.55 -15.38 4.15
N HIS A 173 -4.01 -16.08 5.19
CA HIS A 173 -5.42 -16.14 5.57
C HIS A 173 -5.64 -15.49 6.94
N ASN A 174 -6.85 -14.98 7.17
CA ASN A 174 -7.22 -14.35 8.44
C ASN A 174 -6.28 -13.18 8.81
N VAL A 175 -5.89 -12.39 7.80
CA VAL A 175 -5.08 -11.18 7.97
C VAL A 175 -5.96 -10.04 8.42
N ASP A 176 -5.56 -9.33 9.48
CA ASP A 176 -6.23 -8.07 9.86
C ASP A 176 -5.85 -6.98 8.86
N LEU A 177 -6.80 -6.60 8.00
CA LEU A 177 -6.65 -5.55 6.99
C LEU A 177 -7.31 -4.23 7.41
N SER A 178 -7.67 -4.08 8.69
CA SER A 178 -8.43 -2.91 9.17
C SER A 178 -7.67 -1.60 8.97
N THR A 179 -6.34 -1.61 9.07
CA THR A 179 -5.50 -0.43 8.90
C THR A 179 -5.47 0.03 7.43
N GLU A 180 -5.31 -0.91 6.50
CA GLU A 180 -5.31 -0.65 5.06
C GLU A 180 -6.68 -0.19 4.58
N ILE A 181 -7.75 -0.82 5.07
CA ILE A 181 -9.14 -0.43 4.77
C ILE A 181 -9.41 1.00 5.25
N GLN A 182 -9.09 1.31 6.50
CA GLN A 182 -9.23 2.67 7.04
C GLN A 182 -8.38 3.69 6.27
N GLY A 183 -7.18 3.29 5.81
CA GLY A 183 -6.34 4.11 4.95
C GLY A 183 -7.06 4.49 3.66
N CYS A 184 -7.67 3.52 2.97
CA CYS A 184 -8.43 3.77 1.73
C CYS A 184 -9.68 4.63 1.99
N GLU A 185 -10.46 4.33 3.03
CA GLU A 185 -11.67 5.09 3.37
C GLU A 185 -11.33 6.53 3.75
N SER A 186 -10.26 6.74 4.52
CA SER A 186 -9.77 8.08 4.87
C SER A 186 -9.26 8.82 3.63
N ALA A 187 -8.55 8.15 2.72
CA ALA A 187 -8.10 8.73 1.47
C ALA A 187 -9.28 9.19 0.61
N ARG A 188 -10.33 8.37 0.49
CA ARG A 188 -11.58 8.72 -0.18
C ARG A 188 -12.22 9.95 0.44
N GLU A 189 -12.46 9.91 1.74
CA GLU A 189 -13.17 10.97 2.48
C GLU A 189 -12.43 12.31 2.40
N ASN A 190 -11.12 12.30 2.66
CA ASN A 190 -10.28 13.50 2.70
C ASN A 190 -9.99 14.10 1.32
N ASN A 191 -10.24 13.39 0.23
CA ASN A 191 -10.03 13.89 -1.13
C ASN A 191 -11.33 14.13 -1.90
N THR A 192 -12.47 13.64 -1.40
CA THR A 192 -13.78 13.93 -1.99
C THR A 192 -14.19 15.36 -1.64
N PRO A 193 -14.51 16.23 -2.61
CA PRO A 193 -14.95 17.60 -2.34
C PRO A 193 -16.13 17.65 -1.36
N VAL A 194 -16.17 18.67 -0.50
CA VAL A 194 -17.30 18.88 0.44
C VAL A 194 -18.63 18.99 -0.31
N SER A 195 -18.65 19.63 -1.48
CA SER A 195 -19.82 19.71 -2.37
C SER A 195 -20.34 18.37 -2.89
N LEU A 196 -19.52 17.32 -2.85
CA LEU A 196 -19.86 15.95 -3.25
C LEU A 196 -19.97 14.99 -2.05
N GLY A 197 -19.99 15.53 -0.83
CA GLY A 197 -20.29 14.79 0.39
C GLY A 197 -19.08 14.23 1.14
N GLY A 198 -17.86 14.65 0.80
CA GLY A 198 -16.65 14.33 1.57
C GLY A 198 -16.18 15.46 2.48
N SER A 199 -14.90 15.42 2.86
CA SER A 199 -14.23 16.43 3.69
C SER A 199 -13.03 17.08 3.00
N GLY A 200 -12.77 16.72 1.75
CA GLY A 200 -11.67 17.24 0.94
C GLY A 200 -11.91 18.63 0.34
N PRO A 201 -10.88 19.21 -0.29
CA PRO A 201 -10.97 20.53 -0.88
C PRO A 201 -11.90 20.55 -2.09
N GLU A 202 -12.50 21.69 -2.35
CA GLU A 202 -13.31 21.89 -3.57
C GLU A 202 -12.48 21.81 -4.84
N CYS A 203 -13.13 21.45 -5.94
CA CYS A 203 -12.50 21.43 -7.25
C CYS A 203 -11.97 22.81 -7.66
N THR A 204 -10.70 22.83 -8.05
CA THR A 204 -10.03 24.01 -8.62
C THR A 204 -10.51 24.34 -10.04
N GLU A 205 -10.96 23.32 -10.75
CA GLU A 205 -11.51 23.41 -12.10
C GLU A 205 -12.55 22.30 -12.31
N SER A 206 -13.55 22.55 -13.15
CA SER A 206 -14.55 21.55 -13.53
C SER A 206 -14.69 21.51 -15.05
N THR A 207 -14.79 20.32 -15.62
CA THR A 207 -15.05 20.12 -17.04
C THR A 207 -15.88 18.88 -17.29
N ALA A 208 -16.70 18.89 -18.34
CA ALA A 208 -17.42 17.70 -18.77
C ALA A 208 -16.51 16.67 -19.44
N LYS A 209 -15.38 17.08 -20.05
CA LYS A 209 -14.50 16.18 -20.80
C LYS A 209 -13.04 16.48 -20.52
N LEU A 210 -12.30 15.48 -20.03
CA LEU A 210 -10.88 15.61 -19.68
C LEU A 210 -10.04 16.16 -20.84
N GLN A 211 -10.30 15.70 -22.08
CA GLN A 211 -9.52 16.13 -23.25
C GLN A 211 -9.71 17.61 -23.62
N SER A 212 -10.76 18.27 -23.11
CA SER A 212 -10.92 19.72 -23.32
C SER A 212 -9.85 20.54 -22.62
N LEU A 213 -9.19 19.98 -21.60
CA LEU A 213 -8.12 20.63 -20.84
C LEU A 213 -6.76 20.51 -21.55
N ALA A 214 -6.65 19.62 -22.54
CA ALA A 214 -5.40 19.29 -23.18
C ALA A 214 -5.09 20.26 -24.33
N VAL A 215 -3.86 20.77 -24.35
CA VAL A 215 -3.29 21.49 -25.49
C VAL A 215 -2.30 20.56 -26.18
N ASN A 216 -2.53 20.26 -27.47
CA ASN A 216 -1.73 19.29 -28.23
C ASN A 216 -1.58 17.93 -27.51
N GLY A 217 -2.66 17.46 -26.87
CA GLY A 217 -2.68 16.18 -26.17
C GLY A 217 -1.97 16.18 -24.81
N THR A 218 -1.60 17.34 -24.26
CA THR A 218 -0.99 17.46 -22.93
C THR A 218 -1.80 18.40 -22.04
N ILE A 219 -2.11 17.95 -20.83
CA ILE A 219 -2.64 18.80 -19.76
C ILE A 219 -1.43 19.24 -18.94
N THR A 220 -1.17 20.55 -18.90
CA THR A 220 -0.10 21.12 -18.09
C THR A 220 -0.68 22.00 -16.99
N ARG A 221 -0.24 21.79 -15.76
CA ARG A 221 -0.60 22.58 -14.58
C ARG A 221 0.63 22.79 -13.68
N LEU A 222 0.47 23.60 -12.64
CA LEU A 222 1.46 23.82 -11.58
C LEU A 222 0.77 23.69 -10.22
N GLY A 223 1.49 23.30 -9.18
CA GLY A 223 0.96 23.13 -7.82
C GLY A 223 -0.14 22.07 -7.69
N VAL A 224 -1.05 22.24 -6.73
CA VAL A 224 -2.14 21.27 -6.48
C VAL A 224 -3.34 21.56 -7.38
N ASN A 225 -3.80 20.55 -8.13
CA ASN A 225 -4.88 20.67 -9.10
C ASN A 225 -5.95 19.61 -8.83
N ILE A 226 -7.15 20.05 -8.44
CA ILE A 226 -8.30 19.20 -8.19
C ILE A 226 -9.32 19.46 -9.29
N ILE A 227 -9.55 18.47 -10.16
CA ILE A 227 -10.30 18.63 -11.40
C ILE A 227 -11.53 17.73 -11.36
N CYS A 228 -12.72 18.33 -11.31
CA CYS A 228 -13.99 17.62 -11.39
C CYS A 228 -14.34 17.28 -12.85
N LEU A 229 -14.57 16.01 -13.12
CA LEU A 229 -15.04 15.47 -14.39
C LEU A 229 -16.54 15.15 -14.27
N THR A 230 -17.36 16.10 -14.70
CA THR A 230 -18.81 16.14 -14.40
C THR A 230 -19.67 15.28 -15.34
N ALA A 231 -19.05 14.41 -16.14
CA ALA A 231 -19.74 13.56 -17.12
C ALA A 231 -18.92 12.29 -17.43
N ASP A 232 -19.52 11.36 -18.17
CA ASP A 232 -18.83 10.17 -18.66
C ASP A 232 -17.64 10.51 -19.58
N GLN A 233 -16.49 9.90 -19.30
CA GLN A 233 -15.26 10.08 -20.03
C GLN A 233 -15.06 8.96 -21.06
N GLN A 234 -14.61 9.36 -22.25
CA GLN A 234 -14.11 8.47 -23.31
C GLN A 234 -12.78 9.02 -23.83
N VAL A 235 -11.67 8.57 -23.24
CA VAL A 235 -10.32 9.11 -23.44
C VAL A 235 -9.56 8.37 -24.53
N LYS A 236 -8.90 9.13 -25.42
CA LYS A 236 -8.11 8.63 -26.57
C LYS A 236 -6.57 8.72 -26.37
N GLY A 237 -6.16 9.12 -25.17
CA GLY A 237 -4.78 9.30 -24.76
C GLY A 237 -4.43 10.78 -24.57
N LEU A 238 -3.66 11.06 -23.53
CA LEU A 238 -3.15 12.39 -23.19
C LEU A 238 -1.96 12.28 -22.24
N LYS A 239 -1.23 13.38 -22.08
CA LYS A 239 -0.13 13.49 -21.13
C LYS A 239 -0.48 14.42 -19.98
N LEU A 240 0.02 14.12 -18.79
CA LEU A 240 -0.05 14.96 -17.61
C LEU A 240 1.33 15.52 -17.32
N ALA A 241 1.49 16.84 -17.28
CA ALA A 241 2.78 17.50 -17.17
C ALA A 241 2.74 18.67 -16.19
N GLY A 242 3.86 18.97 -15.57
CA GLY A 242 3.98 20.07 -14.62
C GLY A 242 5.39 20.22 -14.10
N ASP A 243 5.54 20.93 -12.99
CA ASP A 243 6.77 20.98 -12.21
C ASP A 243 6.78 19.91 -11.09
N ALA A 244 7.87 19.82 -10.33
CA ALA A 244 8.01 18.84 -9.25
C ALA A 244 7.07 19.04 -8.05
N THR A 245 6.28 20.13 -8.04
CA THR A 245 5.26 20.40 -7.02
C THR A 245 3.85 20.08 -7.53
N THR A 246 3.74 19.67 -8.80
CA THR A 246 2.46 19.51 -9.45
C THR A 246 1.81 18.21 -9.01
N LYS A 247 0.63 18.32 -8.41
CA LYS A 247 -0.21 17.18 -8.00
C LYS A 247 -1.55 17.27 -8.75
N TYR A 248 -2.03 16.12 -9.21
CA TYR A 248 -3.32 15.99 -9.89
C TYR A 248 -4.27 15.10 -9.09
N THR A 249 -5.44 15.64 -8.74
CA THR A 249 -6.57 14.86 -8.24
C THR A 249 -7.73 15.01 -9.22
N PHE A 250 -8.08 13.94 -9.91
CA PHE A 250 -9.24 13.89 -10.80
C PHE A 250 -10.42 13.31 -10.05
N ILE A 251 -11.45 14.13 -9.84
CA ILE A 251 -12.73 13.70 -9.25
C ILE A 251 -13.62 13.25 -10.39
N VAL A 252 -13.95 11.97 -10.46
CA VAL A 252 -14.74 11.38 -11.54
C VAL A 252 -16.16 11.14 -11.05
N GLU A 253 -17.12 11.91 -11.56
CA GLU A 253 -18.54 11.84 -11.16
C GLU A 253 -19.36 10.87 -12.05
N GLY A 254 -18.70 10.12 -12.92
CA GLY A 254 -19.33 9.22 -13.89
C GLY A 254 -18.41 8.11 -14.34
N LYS A 255 -18.69 7.55 -15.52
CA LYS A 255 -17.90 6.43 -16.05
C LYS A 255 -16.64 6.91 -16.71
N PHE A 256 -15.53 6.22 -16.50
CA PHE A 256 -14.26 6.51 -17.15
C PHE A 256 -13.84 5.38 -18.08
N LYS A 257 -13.82 5.67 -19.38
CA LYS A 257 -13.43 4.71 -20.42
C LYS A 257 -12.25 5.22 -21.20
N PHE A 258 -11.28 4.35 -21.44
CA PHE A 258 -10.12 4.65 -22.27
C PHE A 258 -9.82 3.49 -23.21
N GLN A 259 -9.69 3.77 -24.51
CA GLN A 259 -9.52 2.74 -25.54
C GLN A 259 -8.30 3.04 -26.39
N ASP A 260 -7.37 2.07 -26.47
CA ASP A 260 -6.08 2.23 -27.16
C ASP A 260 -5.39 3.56 -26.75
N ALA A 261 -5.53 3.91 -25.48
CA ALA A 261 -5.29 5.25 -24.95
C ALA A 261 -4.37 5.20 -23.73
N LYS A 262 -3.30 6.00 -23.77
CA LYS A 262 -2.38 6.17 -22.65
C LYS A 262 -2.62 7.51 -21.98
N ILE A 263 -2.90 7.50 -20.69
CA ILE A 263 -2.93 8.67 -19.83
C ILE A 263 -1.67 8.59 -18.97
N GLU A 264 -0.59 9.19 -19.48
CA GLU A 264 0.76 9.03 -18.92
C GLU A 264 1.27 10.36 -18.36
N THR A 265 2.00 10.26 -17.27
CA THR A 265 2.71 11.38 -16.65
C THR A 265 3.98 11.72 -17.42
N VAL A 266 4.43 12.95 -17.27
CA VAL A 266 5.66 13.46 -17.88
C VAL A 266 6.51 14.05 -16.77
N ALA A 267 7.69 13.46 -16.57
CA ALA A 267 8.65 13.92 -15.59
C ALA A 267 8.85 15.46 -15.68
N PRO A 268 8.85 16.17 -14.54
CA PRO A 268 8.99 15.65 -13.18
C PRO A 268 7.71 15.11 -12.53
N VAL A 269 6.54 15.24 -13.17
CA VAL A 269 5.31 14.61 -12.64
C VAL A 269 5.43 13.10 -12.81
N GLY A 270 5.28 12.37 -11.72
CA GLY A 270 5.26 10.91 -11.67
C GLY A 270 3.85 10.36 -11.41
N PRO A 271 3.64 9.04 -11.56
CA PRO A 271 2.34 8.43 -11.26
C PRO A 271 1.90 8.63 -9.79
N ASP A 272 2.84 8.72 -8.85
CA ASP A 272 2.58 9.02 -7.43
C ASP A 272 1.98 10.42 -7.21
N ASP A 273 2.10 11.33 -8.18
CA ASP A 273 1.49 12.65 -8.16
C ASP A 273 0.01 12.67 -8.59
N VAL A 274 -0.52 11.55 -9.06
CA VAL A 274 -1.85 11.47 -9.69
C VAL A 274 -2.80 10.59 -8.87
N LEU A 275 -3.97 11.13 -8.54
CA LEU A 275 -5.07 10.44 -7.88
C LEU A 275 -6.32 10.49 -8.75
N TRP A 276 -6.93 9.33 -9.03
CA TRP A 276 -8.23 9.20 -9.67
C TRP A 276 -9.27 8.77 -8.63
N LEU A 277 -10.17 9.68 -8.26
CA LEU A 277 -11.17 9.45 -7.23
C LEU A 277 -12.56 9.40 -7.85
N PHE A 278 -13.17 8.22 -7.86
CA PHE A 278 -14.52 7.99 -8.38
C PHE A 278 -15.56 8.20 -7.28
N VAL A 279 -16.54 9.07 -7.56
CA VAL A 279 -17.55 9.52 -6.58
C VAL A 279 -18.96 9.41 -7.14
N GLY A 280 -19.90 8.96 -6.30
CA GLY A 280 -21.32 8.78 -6.65
C GLY A 280 -21.66 7.37 -7.13
N ASP A 281 -22.90 7.16 -7.57
CA ASP A 281 -23.40 5.82 -7.94
C ASP A 281 -22.93 5.36 -9.33
N HIS A 282 -22.87 4.04 -9.55
CA HIS A 282 -22.58 3.41 -10.86
C HIS A 282 -21.23 3.77 -11.49
N GLN A 283 -20.21 4.00 -10.66
CA GLN A 283 -18.83 4.23 -11.12
C GLN A 283 -18.33 3.02 -11.92
N GLU A 284 -17.66 3.32 -13.03
CA GLU A 284 -17.05 2.31 -13.89
C GLU A 284 -15.72 2.84 -14.41
N LEU A 285 -14.63 2.16 -14.08
CA LEU A 285 -13.34 2.31 -14.75
C LEU A 285 -13.16 1.15 -15.73
N ALA A 286 -13.10 1.47 -17.03
CA ALA A 286 -12.95 0.45 -18.05
C ALA A 286 -11.90 0.82 -19.09
N SER A 287 -11.15 -0.19 -19.51
CA SER A 287 -10.16 -0.05 -20.57
C SER A 287 -10.40 -1.05 -21.68
N SER A 288 -9.98 -0.69 -22.90
CA SER A 288 -9.90 -1.63 -23.99
C SER A 288 -8.76 -1.30 -24.95
N GLY A 289 -8.35 -2.26 -25.76
CA GLY A 289 -7.35 -2.03 -26.81
C GLY A 289 -5.95 -2.53 -26.44
N GLY A 290 -5.28 -3.12 -27.43
CA GLY A 290 -4.05 -3.91 -27.26
C GLY A 290 -4.30 -5.43 -27.21
N GLY A 291 -3.22 -6.20 -27.17
CA GLY A 291 -3.23 -7.64 -26.85
C GLY A 291 -2.60 -7.88 -25.47
N GLY A 292 -2.90 -9.01 -24.84
CA GLY A 292 -2.30 -9.37 -23.55
C GLY A 292 -0.85 -9.85 -23.64
N GLY A 293 -0.14 -9.87 -22.50
CA GLY A 293 1.23 -10.37 -22.36
C GLY A 293 2.32 -9.29 -22.36
N THR A 294 3.56 -9.64 -22.73
CA THR A 294 4.77 -8.77 -22.67
C THR A 294 4.70 -7.46 -23.49
N ASN A 295 3.71 -7.33 -24.39
CA ASN A 295 3.41 -6.09 -25.13
C ASN A 295 2.02 -5.50 -24.77
N CYS A 296 1.50 -5.88 -23.60
CA CYS A 296 0.33 -5.25 -23.00
C CYS A 296 0.74 -3.89 -22.42
N CYS A 297 -0.05 -2.84 -22.46
CA CYS A 297 -1.38 -2.68 -23.00
C CYS A 297 -1.39 -1.33 -23.74
N LYS A 298 -2.13 -1.20 -24.85
CA LYS A 298 -2.28 0.11 -25.49
C LYS A 298 -3.07 1.08 -24.62
N ALA A 299 -3.74 0.56 -23.60
CA ALA A 299 -4.43 1.30 -22.57
C ALA A 299 -3.59 1.36 -21.28
N VAL A 300 -3.18 2.55 -20.86
CA VAL A 300 -2.40 2.79 -19.63
C VAL A 300 -3.00 3.98 -18.90
N LEU A 301 -3.11 3.87 -17.57
CA LEU A 301 -3.50 4.94 -16.67
C LEU A 301 -2.44 5.10 -15.58
N ASP A 302 -1.71 6.20 -15.61
CA ASP A 302 -0.81 6.57 -14.51
C ASP A 302 -1.61 7.21 -13.38
N GLY A 303 -1.32 6.80 -12.15
CA GLY A 303 -1.95 7.29 -10.94
C GLY A 303 -2.65 6.20 -10.15
N SER A 304 -2.79 6.46 -8.86
CA SER A 304 -3.56 5.57 -7.98
C SER A 304 -5.05 5.84 -8.11
N VAL A 305 -5.87 4.82 -7.88
CA VAL A 305 -7.32 4.85 -8.14
C VAL A 305 -8.11 4.48 -6.89
N ILE A 306 -9.06 5.33 -6.51
CA ILE A 306 -10.04 5.03 -5.48
C ILE A 306 -11.40 4.88 -6.14
N ILE A 307 -12.01 3.69 -6.06
CA ILE A 307 -13.27 3.40 -6.74
C ILE A 307 -14.16 2.46 -5.94
N ASP A 308 -15.41 2.89 -5.72
CA ASP A 308 -16.49 2.01 -5.27
C ASP A 308 -17.40 1.77 -6.47
N GLY A 309 -17.23 0.60 -7.10
CA GLY A 309 -17.94 0.31 -8.34
C GLY A 309 -17.27 -0.75 -9.18
N LYS A 310 -17.45 -0.63 -10.49
CA LYS A 310 -17.01 -1.65 -11.44
C LYS A 310 -15.64 -1.31 -12.01
N ILE A 311 -14.78 -2.32 -12.06
CA ILE A 311 -13.55 -2.27 -12.87
C ILE A 311 -13.66 -3.31 -13.96
N ALA A 312 -13.38 -2.91 -15.20
CA ALA A 312 -13.37 -3.80 -16.35
C ALA A 312 -12.18 -3.47 -17.28
N LEU A 313 -10.99 -3.94 -16.93
CA LEU A 313 -9.79 -3.72 -17.74
C LEU A 313 -9.60 -4.87 -18.73
N ALA A 314 -9.60 -4.58 -20.04
CA ALA A 314 -9.58 -5.62 -21.07
C ALA A 314 -8.96 -5.18 -22.43
N PRO A 315 -7.62 -5.17 -22.57
CA PRO A 315 -6.64 -5.11 -21.51
C PRO A 315 -6.38 -3.67 -21.05
N GLY A 316 -5.58 -3.48 -20.01
CA GLY A 316 -5.18 -2.16 -19.50
C GLY A 316 -4.30 -2.26 -18.26
N LEU A 317 -3.40 -1.29 -18.10
CA LEU A 317 -2.54 -1.18 -16.92
C LEU A 317 -2.90 0.07 -16.13
N ILE A 318 -2.86 -0.07 -14.81
CA ILE A 318 -2.82 1.05 -13.88
C ILE A 318 -1.40 1.08 -13.29
N ASN A 319 -0.69 2.20 -13.41
CA ASN A 319 0.62 2.38 -12.79
C ASN A 319 0.43 3.18 -11.49
N GLY A 320 0.41 2.47 -10.37
CA GLY A 320 0.01 2.99 -9.05
C GLY A 320 -0.74 1.92 -8.27
N ASP A 321 -1.52 2.33 -7.27
CA ASP A 321 -2.34 1.42 -6.45
C ASP A 321 -3.83 1.58 -6.73
N ILE A 322 -4.63 0.57 -6.35
CA ILE A 322 -6.08 0.67 -6.41
C ILE A 322 -6.75 0.18 -5.15
N CYS A 323 -7.70 0.96 -4.64
CA CYS A 323 -8.47 0.58 -3.45
C CYS A 323 -9.96 0.94 -3.57
N GLY A 324 -10.79 0.20 -2.83
CA GLY A 324 -12.23 0.42 -2.73
C GLY A 324 -13.03 -0.87 -2.76
N THR A 325 -14.27 -0.76 -3.24
CA THR A 325 -15.24 -1.86 -3.28
C THR A 325 -15.83 -2.08 -4.68
N GLY A 326 -16.53 -3.19 -4.85
CA GLY A 326 -17.28 -3.56 -6.04
C GLY A 326 -16.68 -4.75 -6.80
N ASN A 327 -17.09 -4.90 -8.06
CA ASN A 327 -16.76 -6.06 -8.89
C ASN A 327 -15.69 -5.67 -9.91
N TRP A 328 -14.50 -6.22 -9.75
CA TRP A 328 -13.29 -5.87 -10.49
C TRP A 328 -12.85 -7.04 -11.36
N ALA A 329 -12.79 -6.81 -12.66
CA ALA A 329 -12.40 -7.79 -13.65
C ALA A 329 -11.17 -7.30 -14.43
N TYR A 330 -10.09 -8.07 -14.31
CA TYR A 330 -8.84 -7.90 -15.04
C TYR A 330 -8.73 -9.01 -16.07
N VAL A 331 -8.91 -8.66 -17.34
CA VAL A 331 -8.92 -9.61 -18.47
C VAL A 331 -7.77 -9.29 -19.44
N SER A 332 -7.32 -10.32 -20.17
CA SER A 332 -6.36 -10.21 -21.28
C SER A 332 -5.00 -9.62 -20.86
N GLY A 333 -4.48 -9.98 -19.69
CA GLY A 333 -3.19 -9.47 -19.22
C GLY A 333 -3.23 -8.01 -18.77
N SER A 334 -4.40 -7.52 -18.35
CA SER A 334 -4.48 -6.34 -17.51
C SER A 334 -3.98 -6.62 -16.10
N GLY A 335 -3.63 -5.55 -15.40
CA GLY A 335 -3.08 -5.63 -14.07
C GLY A 335 -2.82 -4.26 -13.48
N VAL A 336 -2.27 -4.27 -12.27
CA VAL A 336 -1.86 -3.07 -11.56
C VAL A 336 -0.37 -3.19 -11.30
N HIS A 337 0.36 -2.21 -11.80
CA HIS A 337 1.80 -2.23 -11.97
C HIS A 337 2.46 -1.27 -11.03
N CYS A 338 3.57 -1.75 -10.49
CA CYS A 338 4.49 -0.96 -9.74
C CYS A 338 5.92 -1.38 -10.07
N PRO A 339 6.38 -1.06 -11.29
CA PRO A 339 7.74 -1.40 -11.70
C PRO A 339 8.71 -0.62 -10.81
N ASP A 340 9.81 -1.29 -10.46
CA ASP A 340 10.91 -0.61 -9.80
C ASP A 340 11.44 0.50 -10.74
N PRO A 341 11.73 1.72 -10.23
CA PRO A 341 12.13 2.87 -11.03
C PRO A 341 13.43 2.66 -11.82
#